data_AF-A0AAE2W5L0-F1
#
_entry.id   AF-A0AAE2W5L0-F1
#
_cell.length_a   1.000
_cell.length_b   1.000
_cell.length_c   1.000
_cell.angle_alpha   90.00
_cell.angle_beta   90.00
_cell.angle_gamma   90.00
#
_symmetry.space_group_name_H-M   'P 1'
#
loop_
_entity.id
_entity.type
_entity.pdbx_description
1 polymer ?
#
loop_
_entity_poly.entity_id
_entity_poly.type
_entity_poly.pdbx_seq_one_letter_code
_entity_poly.pdbx_strand_id
1 'polypeptide(L)'
;MASSKPGSFQFSSKDAKKIMASRPVQKATERMANVGLAAFRKEASRHARTGQLASRVRREPARGWDGRPGQRIVSYRDGNQPALLGTSRSRPVRAMQAAQRAMAQKRRY
;
A
#
# COMPACT_ATOMS: atom_id res chain seq x y z
N MET A 1 11.33 -1.49 36.43
CA MET A 1 10.27 -0.87 35.59
C MET A 1 10.95 -0.21 34.41
N ALA A 2 10.58 -0.53 33.17
CA ALA A 2 11.31 -0.07 31.98
C ALA A 2 11.18 1.45 31.82
N SER A 3 12.31 2.15 31.90
CA SER A 3 12.44 3.57 31.56
C SER A 3 12.25 3.73 30.05
N SER A 4 11.14 4.32 29.63
CA SER A 4 10.90 4.65 28.23
C SER A 4 11.40 6.06 27.93
N LYS A 5 12.44 6.19 27.10
CA LYS A 5 12.63 7.40 26.28
C LYS A 5 11.30 7.70 25.57
N PRO A 6 10.90 8.97 25.39
CA PRO A 6 9.81 9.28 24.47
C PRO A 6 10.21 8.75 23.09
N GLY A 7 9.47 7.76 22.58
CA GLY A 7 9.62 7.33 21.18
C GLY A 7 9.66 5.83 20.88
N SER A 8 9.59 4.92 21.84
CA SER A 8 9.46 3.49 21.50
C SER A 8 8.71 2.67 22.55
N PHE A 9 7.53 2.18 22.18
CA PHE A 9 6.80 1.17 22.96
C PHE A 9 7.19 -0.22 22.45
N GLN A 10 7.66 -1.08 23.35
CA GLN A 10 7.90 -2.48 23.05
C GLN A 10 6.68 -3.29 23.47
N PHE A 11 6.15 -4.08 22.54
CA PHE A 11 5.04 -4.99 22.80
C PHE A 11 5.50 -6.43 22.57
N SER A 12 4.98 -7.35 23.37
CA SER A 12 5.14 -8.78 23.08
C SER A 12 4.53 -9.11 21.71
N SER A 13 5.02 -10.14 21.03
CA SER A 13 4.47 -10.54 19.72
C SER A 13 2.97 -10.86 19.78
N LYS A 14 2.48 -11.36 20.91
CA LYS A 14 1.06 -11.67 21.17
C LYS A 14 0.24 -10.40 21.28
N ASP A 15 0.72 -9.41 22.05
CA ASP A 15 0.00 -8.16 22.25
C ASP A 15 0.05 -7.29 20.99
N ALA A 16 1.17 -7.27 20.28
CA ALA A 16 1.27 -6.62 18.98
C ALA A 16 0.24 -7.16 17.98
N LYS A 17 0.02 -8.48 17.94
CA LYS A 17 -1.03 -9.09 17.10
C LYS A 17 -2.43 -8.62 17.51
N LYS A 18 -2.73 -8.58 18.81
CA LYS A 18 -4.03 -8.12 19.32
C LYS A 18 -4.27 -6.63 19.04
N ILE A 19 -3.26 -5.80 19.27
CA ILE A 19 -3.31 -4.36 18.98
C ILE A 19 -3.52 -4.14 17.48
N MET A 20 -2.77 -4.84 16.63
CA MET A 20 -2.94 -4.74 15.18
C MET A 20 -4.31 -5.23 14.72
N ALA A 21 -4.87 -6.27 15.35
CA ALA A 21 -6.23 -6.74 15.08
C ALA A 21 -7.33 -5.84 15.66
N SER A 22 -6.99 -4.86 16.48
CA SER A 22 -7.98 -3.98 17.11
C SER A 22 -8.67 -3.09 16.07
N ARG A 23 -9.97 -2.83 16.31
CA ARG A 23 -10.78 -1.93 15.49
C ARG A 23 -10.13 -0.57 15.20
N PRO A 24 -9.56 0.17 16.17
CA PRO A 24 -8.98 1.49 15.89
C PRO A 24 -7.76 1.39 14.97
N VAL A 25 -6.88 0.41 15.17
CA VAL A 25 -5.71 0.21 14.31
C VAL A 25 -6.13 -0.22 12.91
N GLN A 26 -7.08 -1.15 12.79
CA GLN A 26 -7.61 -1.54 11.48
C GLN A 26 -8.24 -0.36 10.74
N LYS A 27 -9.09 0.45 11.41
CA LYS A 27 -9.70 1.65 10.82
C LYS A 27 -8.64 2.65 10.34
N ALA A 28 -7.59 2.88 11.12
CA ALA A 28 -6.48 3.75 10.72
C ALA A 28 -5.71 3.19 9.50
N THR A 29 -5.41 1.90 9.52
CA THR A 29 -4.71 1.20 8.44
C THR A 29 -5.53 1.23 7.15
N GLU A 30 -6.83 1.02 7.25
CA GLU A 30 -7.81 1.13 6.18
C GLU A 30 -7.88 2.53 5.58
N ARG A 31 -7.92 3.56 6.43
CA ARG A 31 -7.91 4.96 6.00
C ARG A 31 -6.64 5.26 5.20
N MET A 32 -5.47 4.87 5.71
CA MET A 32 -4.20 5.08 5.02
C MET A 32 -4.11 4.30 3.71
N ALA A 33 -4.65 3.08 3.65
CA ALA A 33 -4.75 2.32 2.41
C ALA A 33 -5.65 3.02 1.38
N ASN A 34 -6.78 3.61 1.81
CA ASN A 34 -7.65 4.37 0.93
C ASN A 34 -6.99 5.64 0.39
N VAL A 35 -6.22 6.36 1.23
CA VAL A 35 -5.41 7.52 0.80
C VAL A 35 -4.39 7.10 -0.26
N GLY A 36 -3.65 6.02 0.00
CA GLY A 36 -2.68 5.49 -0.96
C GLY A 36 -3.33 5.03 -2.28
N LEU A 37 -4.49 4.39 -2.21
CA LEU A 37 -5.25 3.96 -3.37
C LEU A 37 -5.73 5.15 -4.21
N ALA A 38 -6.27 6.19 -3.57
CA ALA A 38 -6.70 7.41 -4.26
C ALA A 38 -5.52 8.13 -4.94
N ALA A 39 -4.37 8.22 -4.26
CA ALA A 39 -3.16 8.79 -4.83
C ALA A 39 -2.66 7.99 -6.05
N PHE A 40 -2.67 6.66 -5.94
CA PHE A 40 -2.32 5.78 -7.06
C PHE A 40 -3.26 6.01 -8.25
N ARG A 41 -4.58 6.02 -8.01
CA ARG A 41 -5.58 6.20 -9.07
C ARG A 41 -5.42 7.55 -9.77
N LYS A 42 -5.23 8.63 -9.00
CA LYS A 42 -5.04 9.99 -9.53
C LYS A 42 -3.80 10.11 -10.41
N GLU A 43 -2.71 9.46 -10.04
CA GLU A 43 -1.48 9.50 -10.83
C GLU A 43 -1.58 8.56 -12.05
N ALA A 44 -2.09 7.34 -11.86
CA ALA A 44 -2.26 6.37 -12.95
C ALA A 44 -3.26 6.84 -14.02
N SER A 45 -4.26 7.65 -13.66
CA SER A 45 -5.21 8.23 -14.62
C SER A 45 -4.63 9.36 -15.48
N ARG A 46 -3.55 10.01 -15.04
CA ARG A 46 -2.89 11.08 -15.80
C ARG A 46 -2.11 10.55 -17.00
N HIS A 47 -1.68 9.29 -16.96
CA HIS A 47 -0.89 8.68 -18.02
C HIS A 47 -1.80 7.82 -18.92
N ALA A 48 -1.93 8.21 -20.19
CA ALA A 48 -2.88 7.65 -21.16
C ALA A 48 -2.81 6.12 -21.34
N ARG A 49 -1.68 5.47 -21.03
CA ARG A 49 -1.49 4.00 -21.11
C ARG A 49 -1.69 3.26 -19.78
N THR A 50 -1.81 3.96 -18.65
CA THR A 50 -2.07 3.36 -17.32
C THR A 50 -3.45 3.70 -16.77
N GLY A 51 -4.31 4.41 -17.52
CA GLY A 51 -5.68 4.70 -17.10
C GLY A 51 -6.50 3.43 -16.77
N GLN A 52 -6.27 2.34 -17.49
CA GLN A 52 -6.87 1.03 -17.19
C GLN A 52 -6.35 0.39 -15.90
N LEU A 53 -5.13 0.74 -15.45
CA LEU A 53 -4.63 0.30 -14.14
C LEU A 53 -5.40 1.00 -13.02
N ALA A 54 -5.70 2.29 -13.16
CA ALA A 54 -6.42 3.05 -12.13
C ALA A 54 -7.78 2.41 -11.79
N SER A 55 -8.53 1.94 -12.78
CA SER A 55 -9.83 1.28 -12.58
C SER A 55 -9.72 -0.15 -12.02
N ARG A 56 -8.56 -0.80 -12.15
CA ARG A 56 -8.34 -2.20 -11.75
C ARG A 56 -7.59 -2.37 -10.43
N VAL A 57 -7.20 -1.27 -9.81
CA VAL A 57 -6.55 -1.30 -8.49
C VAL A 57 -7.61 -1.29 -7.39
N ARG A 58 -7.50 -2.24 -6.47
CA ARG A 58 -8.36 -2.38 -5.29
C ARG A 58 -7.54 -2.60 -4.02
N ARG A 59 -8.19 -2.32 -2.90
CA ARG A 59 -7.69 -2.66 -1.56
C ARG A 59 -8.14 -4.08 -1.23
N GLU A 60 -7.26 -4.87 -0.66
CA GLU A 60 -7.60 -6.17 -0.11
C GLU A 60 -7.05 -6.33 1.31
N PRO A 61 -7.77 -7.09 2.17
CA PRO A 61 -7.20 -7.53 3.42
C PRO A 61 -5.96 -8.40 3.16
N ALA A 62 -4.93 -8.22 3.98
CA ALA A 62 -3.70 -8.98 3.92
C ALA A 62 -3.29 -9.44 5.32
N ARG A 63 -2.45 -10.48 5.36
CA ARG A 63 -1.72 -10.86 6.57
C ARG A 63 -0.23 -10.79 6.26
N GLY A 64 0.51 -10.17 7.18
CA GLY A 64 1.98 -10.23 7.16
C GLY A 64 2.46 -11.66 7.37
N TRP A 65 3.73 -11.91 7.04
CA TRP A 65 4.41 -13.19 7.32
C TRP A 65 4.29 -13.60 8.79
N ASP A 66 4.33 -12.60 9.69
CA ASP A 66 4.19 -12.76 11.13
C ASP A 66 2.73 -13.01 11.59
N GLY A 67 1.77 -13.05 10.67
CA GLY A 67 0.34 -13.25 10.92
C GLY A 67 -0.41 -12.00 11.35
N ARG A 68 0.22 -10.82 11.34
CA ARG A 68 -0.46 -9.57 11.71
C ARG A 68 -1.40 -9.11 10.57
N PRO A 69 -2.65 -8.70 10.87
CA PRO A 69 -3.58 -8.22 9.87
C PRO A 69 -3.18 -6.85 9.34
N GLY A 70 -3.38 -6.63 8.05
CA GLY A 70 -3.09 -5.37 7.36
C GLY A 70 -3.88 -5.22 6.07
N GLN A 71 -3.48 -4.24 5.26
CA GLN A 71 -4.13 -3.91 4.00
C GLN A 71 -3.08 -3.91 2.88
N ARG A 72 -3.39 -4.56 1.77
CA ARG A 72 -2.59 -4.50 0.53
C ARG A 72 -3.36 -3.78 -0.56
N ILE A 73 -2.63 -3.11 -1.44
CA ILE A 73 -3.20 -2.52 -2.65
C ILE A 73 -2.73 -3.38 -3.81
N VAL A 74 -3.69 -3.95 -4.53
CA VAL A 74 -3.46 -4.93 -5.59
C VAL A 74 -4.12 -4.45 -6.86
N SER A 75 -3.49 -4.74 -7.98
CA SER A 75 -4.02 -4.49 -9.31
C SER A 75 -4.20 -5.83 -10.02
N TYR A 76 -5.42 -6.13 -10.45
CA TYR A 76 -5.69 -7.35 -11.20
C TYR A 76 -5.61 -7.06 -12.69
N ARG A 77 -4.78 -7.83 -13.39
CA ARG A 77 -4.86 -8.00 -14.84
C ARG A 77 -4.56 -9.47 -15.12
N ASP A 78 -5.43 -10.13 -15.88
CA ASP A 78 -5.07 -11.36 -16.57
C ASP A 78 -4.00 -10.99 -17.61
N GLY A 79 -2.74 -11.31 -17.32
CA GLY A 79 -1.59 -11.00 -18.17
C GLY A 79 -0.49 -10.20 -17.46
N ASN A 80 0.64 -10.89 -17.25
CA ASN A 80 1.92 -10.46 -16.66
C ASN A 80 2.21 -8.95 -16.67
N GLN A 81 2.29 -8.39 -15.47
CA GLN A 81 2.43 -6.96 -15.20
C GLN A 81 3.83 -6.34 -15.45
N PRO A 82 4.97 -7.08 -15.40
CA PRO A 82 6.28 -6.51 -15.75
C PRO A 82 6.78 -6.87 -17.15
N ALA A 83 6.43 -8.05 -17.68
CA ALA A 83 6.95 -8.53 -18.96
C ALA A 83 6.38 -7.76 -20.18
N LEU A 84 5.18 -7.17 -20.03
CA LEU A 84 4.51 -6.41 -21.10
C LEU A 84 4.80 -4.91 -21.08
N LEU A 85 5.56 -4.42 -20.09
CA LEU A 85 5.91 -3.01 -19.97
C LEU A 85 7.41 -2.75 -20.24
N GLY A 86 8.17 -3.65 -20.88
CA GLY A 86 9.57 -3.34 -21.23
C GLY A 86 10.48 -2.94 -20.05
N THR A 87 11.61 -2.29 -20.32
CA THR A 87 12.62 -1.92 -19.30
C THR A 87 12.21 -0.68 -18.49
N SER A 88 12.93 -0.35 -17.41
CA SER A 88 12.73 0.86 -16.58
C SER A 88 12.75 2.19 -17.35
N ARG A 89 13.19 2.17 -18.62
CA ARG A 89 13.18 3.32 -19.53
C ARG A 89 11.85 3.48 -20.26
N SER A 90 10.98 2.47 -20.23
CA SER A 90 9.68 2.52 -20.90
C SER A 90 8.74 3.51 -20.20
N ARG A 91 8.00 4.29 -20.99
CA ARG A 91 6.99 5.23 -20.48
C ARG A 91 5.96 4.56 -19.56
N PRO A 92 5.45 3.34 -19.85
CA PRO A 92 4.49 2.67 -18.98
C PRO A 92 5.08 2.24 -17.62
N VAL A 93 6.33 1.74 -17.57
CA VAL A 93 6.98 1.40 -16.29
C VAL A 93 7.20 2.64 -15.45
N ARG A 94 7.63 3.76 -16.07
CA ARG A 94 7.80 5.03 -15.36
C ARG A 94 6.50 5.55 -14.77
N ALA A 95 5.38 5.45 -15.50
CA ALA A 95 4.07 5.84 -15.01
C ALA A 95 3.63 4.98 -13.81
N MET A 96 3.85 3.67 -13.87
CA MET A 96 3.56 2.78 -12.75
C MET A 96 4.43 3.08 -11.53
N GLN A 97 5.73 3.32 -11.72
CA GLN A 97 6.65 3.72 -10.65
C GLN A 97 6.26 5.08 -10.03
N ALA A 98 5.83 6.05 -10.85
CA ALA A 98 5.33 7.33 -10.37
C ALA A 98 4.07 7.16 -9.50
N ALA A 99 3.13 6.32 -9.92
CA ALA A 99 1.93 6.02 -9.13
C ALA A 99 2.25 5.30 -7.81
N GLN A 100 3.22 4.37 -7.82
CA GLN A 100 3.73 3.74 -6.59
C GLN A 100 4.42 4.75 -5.66
N ARG A 101 5.22 5.68 -6.19
CA ARG A 101 5.86 6.75 -5.42
C ARG A 101 4.83 7.70 -4.81
N ALA A 102 3.82 8.10 -5.57
CA ALA A 102 2.73 8.95 -5.09
C ALA A 102 1.97 8.30 -3.92
N MET A 103 1.70 6.99 -4.02
CA MET A 103 1.13 6.20 -2.93
C MET A 103 2.03 6.21 -1.69
N ALA A 104 3.34 6.00 -1.85
CA ALA A 104 4.28 5.97 -0.74
C ALA A 104 4.44 7.33 -0.05
N GLN A 105 4.51 8.42 -0.82
CA GLN A 105 4.64 9.78 -0.30
C GLN A 105 3.41 10.18 0.53
N LYS A 106 2.20 9.92 0.01
CA LYS A 106 0.93 10.19 0.70
C LYS A 106 0.66 9.29 1.90
N ARG A 107 1.40 8.18 2.07
CA ARG A 107 1.30 7.32 3.28
C ARG A 107 2.22 7.79 4.42
N ARG A 108 3.21 8.64 4.13
CA ARG A 108 4.16 9.18 5.14
C ARG A 108 3.66 10.45 5.84
N TYR A 109 2.68 11.14 5.24
CA TYR A 109 2.01 12.32 5.78
C TYR A 109 0.57 11.98 6.13
#